data_AF-A0A6P0XP71-F1
#
_entry.id   AF-A0A6P0XP71-F1
#
_cell.length_a   1.000
_cell.length_b   1.000
_cell.length_c   1.000
_cell.angle_alpha   90.00
_cell.angle_beta   90.00
_cell.angle_gamma   90.00
#
_symmetry.space_group_name_H-M   'P 1'
#
loop_
_entity.id
_entity.type
_entity.pdbx_description
1 polymer ?
#
loop_
_entity_poly.entity_id
_entity_poly.type
_entity_poly.pdbx_seq_one_letter_code
_entity_poly.pdbx_strand_id
1 'polypeptide(L)'
;GEVISISDDAIPPDQESGRAYFSFETTIDLERQTFVLDNENDLEIGLQNGMAINSNINVGKRTVLELFFNRFTGKFRSLTNVN
;
A
#
# COMPACT_ATOMS: atom_id res chain seq x y z
N GLY A 1 5.46 -3.27 -8.34
CA GLY A 1 4.09 -3.15 -7.77
C GLY A 1 3.89 -1.76 -7.20
N GLU A 2 2.66 -1.31 -7.02
CA GLU A 2 2.33 0.06 -6.62
C GLU A 2 1.22 0.11 -5.56
N VAL A 3 1.21 1.15 -4.71
CA VAL A 3 0.11 1.38 -3.76
C VAL A 3 -1.00 2.15 -4.47
N ILE A 4 -2.19 1.56 -4.60
CA ILE A 4 -3.33 2.17 -5.29
C ILE A 4 -4.08 3.11 -4.35
N SER A 5 -4.31 2.68 -3.11
CA SER A 5 -5.10 3.43 -2.14
C SER A 5 -4.67 3.14 -0.71
N ILE A 6 -4.81 4.15 0.13
CA ILE A 6 -4.67 4.07 1.58
C ILE A 6 -5.96 4.63 2.17
N SER A 7 -6.59 3.91 3.10
CA SER A 7 -7.79 4.35 3.79
C SER A 7 -7.52 5.60 4.61
N ASP A 8 -8.50 6.50 4.68
CA ASP A 8 -8.45 7.68 5.56
C ASP A 8 -8.70 7.30 7.03
N ASP A 9 -9.38 6.17 7.27
CA ASP A 9 -9.76 5.72 8.60
C ASP A 9 -8.65 4.89 9.25
N ALA A 10 -8.18 5.37 10.39
CA ALA A 10 -7.16 4.70 11.18
C ALA A 10 -7.78 3.58 12.04
N ILE A 11 -7.25 2.37 11.90
CA ILE A 11 -7.61 1.22 12.73
C ILE A 11 -6.77 1.29 14.01
N PRO A 12 -7.39 1.31 15.21
CA PRO A 12 -6.68 1.38 16.47
C PRO A 12 -5.85 0.12 16.75
N PRO A 13 -4.82 0.22 17.60
CA PRO A 13 -4.09 -0.94 18.07
C PRO A 13 -5.02 -1.90 18.82
N ASP A 14 -4.82 -3.19 18.59
CA ASP A 14 -5.62 -4.27 19.16
C ASP A 14 -4.67 -5.40 19.56
N GLN A 15 -4.63 -5.67 20.87
CA GLN A 15 -3.73 -6.65 21.46
C GLN A 15 -4.13 -8.09 21.11
N GLU A 16 -5.41 -8.38 20.89
CA GLU A 16 -5.88 -9.74 20.58
C GLU A 16 -5.45 -10.17 19.17
N SER A 17 -5.40 -9.23 18.24
CA SER A 17 -4.91 -9.45 16.87
C SER A 17 -3.41 -9.18 16.69
N GLY A 18 -2.69 -8.83 17.77
CA GLY A 18 -1.25 -8.55 17.76
C GLY A 18 -0.86 -7.21 17.10
N ARG A 19 -1.81 -6.29 16.90
CA ARG A 19 -1.56 -4.96 16.33
C ARG A 19 -1.17 -3.96 17.42
N ALA A 20 0.12 -3.63 17.54
CA ALA A 20 0.62 -2.71 18.56
C ALA A 20 0.48 -1.21 18.22
N TYR A 21 0.18 -0.88 16.96
CA TYR A 21 0.14 0.50 16.45
C TYR A 21 -1.12 0.75 15.62
N PHE A 22 -1.42 2.03 15.39
CA PHE A 22 -2.42 2.42 14.40
C PHE A 22 -2.03 1.94 13.01
N SER A 23 -3.00 1.45 12.26
CA SER A 23 -2.79 0.96 10.89
C SER A 23 -3.85 1.52 9.95
N PHE A 24 -3.50 1.64 8.68
CA PHE A 24 -4.40 2.08 7.63
C PHE A 24 -4.55 0.95 6.63
N GLU A 25 -5.78 0.59 6.30
CA GLU A 25 -6.04 -0.37 5.24
C GLU A 25 -5.47 0.16 3.93
N THR A 26 -4.77 -0.70 3.20
CA THR A 26 -4.03 -0.31 1.99
C THR A 26 -4.28 -1.34 0.91
N THR A 27 -4.59 -0.88 -0.31
CA THR A 27 -4.70 -1.71 -1.49
C THR A 27 -3.46 -1.53 -2.35
N ILE A 28 -2.79 -2.63 -2.66
CA ILE A 28 -1.59 -2.65 -3.50
C ILE A 28 -1.85 -3.43 -4.78
N ASP A 29 -1.32 -2.94 -5.88
CA ASP A 29 -1.23 -3.67 -7.13
C ASP A 29 0.09 -4.45 -7.19
N LEU A 30 -0.03 -5.76 -7.37
CA LEU A 30 1.11 -6.65 -7.47
C LEU A 30 1.55 -6.75 -8.93
N GLU A 31 2.79 -6.36 -9.20
CA GLU A 31 3.37 -6.43 -10.56
C GLU A 31 3.48 -7.86 -11.08
N ARG A 32 3.67 -8.83 -10.18
CA ARG A 32 3.66 -10.24 -10.53
C ARG A 32 2.99 -11.02 -9.41
N GLN A 33 2.05 -11.86 -9.79
CA GLN A 33 1.32 -12.76 -8.88
C GLN A 33 1.70 -14.22 -9.13
N THR A 34 2.79 -14.47 -9.86
CA THR A 34 3.33 -15.81 -10.12
C THR A 34 4.76 -15.91 -9.61
N PHE A 35 5.13 -17.11 -9.17
CA PHE A 35 6.51 -17.46 -8.86
C PHE A 35 6.90 -18.76 -9.56
N VAL A 36 8.14 -18.82 -10.04
CA VAL A 36 8.69 -19.99 -10.71
C VAL A 36 9.24 -20.93 -9.64
N LEU A 37 8.65 -22.14 -9.53
CA LEU A 37 9.12 -23.16 -8.59
C LEU A 37 10.29 -23.96 -9.19
N ASP A 38 10.30 -24.12 -10.50
CA ASP A 38 11.33 -24.84 -11.24
C ASP A 38 11.57 -24.19 -12.61
N ASN A 39 12.80 -23.74 -12.84
CA ASN A 39 13.21 -23.10 -14.08
C ASN A 39 13.43 -24.10 -15.22
N GLU A 40 13.62 -25.39 -14.93
CA GLU A 40 13.85 -26.42 -15.95
C GLU A 40 12.53 -26.94 -16.56
N ASN A 41 11.47 -26.97 -15.75
CA ASN A 41 10.15 -27.46 -16.14
C ASN A 41 9.11 -26.34 -16.39
N ASP A 42 9.53 -25.08 -16.32
CA ASP A 42 8.68 -23.89 -16.48
C ASP A 42 7.41 -23.93 -15.59
N LEU A 43 7.59 -24.41 -14.36
CA LEU A 43 6.48 -24.59 -13.43
C LEU A 43 6.21 -23.28 -12.69
N GLU A 44 5.24 -22.52 -13.20
CA GLU A 44 4.74 -21.31 -12.56
C GLU A 44 3.56 -21.62 -11.63
N ILE A 45 3.62 -21.10 -10.39
CA ILE A 45 2.52 -21.16 -9.44
C ILE A 45 1.99 -19.74 -9.24
N GLY A 46 0.70 -19.57 -9.51
CA GLY A 46 -0.02 -18.35 -9.15
C GLY A 46 -0.23 -18.24 -7.65
N LEU A 47 -0.26 -17.02 -7.14
CA LEU A 47 -0.60 -16.70 -5.77
C LEU A 47 -2.01 -17.21 -5.45
N GLN A 48 -2.13 -18.05 -4.42
CA GLN A 48 -3.40 -18.62 -3.99
C GLN A 48 -3.89 -18.00 -2.68
N ASN A 49 -5.19 -18.11 -2.44
CA ASN A 49 -5.80 -17.69 -1.19
C ASN A 49 -5.14 -18.41 0.00
N GLY A 50 -4.85 -17.67 1.06
CA GLY A 50 -4.18 -18.20 2.26
C GLY A 50 -2.65 -18.12 2.21
N MET A 51 -2.05 -17.69 1.09
CA MET A 51 -0.62 -17.38 1.04
C MET A 51 -0.31 -16.08 1.78
N ALA A 52 0.72 -16.09 2.62
CA ALA A 52 1.23 -14.90 3.26
C ALA A 52 2.10 -14.10 2.29
N ILE A 53 1.87 -12.79 2.20
CA ILE A 53 2.66 -11.88 1.39
C ILE A 53 3.47 -10.99 2.35
N ASN A 54 4.77 -10.90 2.11
CA ASN A 54 5.63 -9.91 2.75
C ASN A 54 6.04 -8.87 1.72
N SER A 55 5.97 -7.59 2.07
CA SER A 55 6.33 -6.50 1.16
C SER A 55 6.98 -5.37 1.95
N ASN A 56 7.97 -4.73 1.35
CA ASN A 56 8.62 -3.54 1.90
C ASN A 56 8.21 -2.32 1.05
N ILE A 57 7.50 -1.38 1.65
CA ILE A 57 6.98 -0.19 0.97
C ILE A 57 7.95 0.97 1.19
N ASN A 58 8.55 1.47 0.11
CA ASN A 58 9.41 2.65 0.16
C ASN A 58 8.58 3.93 0.00
N VAL A 59 8.42 4.70 1.09
CA VAL A 59 7.68 5.97 1.11
C VAL A 59 8.48 7.16 0.58
N GLY A 60 9.76 6.96 0.22
CA GLY A 60 10.69 8.00 -0.17
C GLY A 60 11.08 8.92 0.99
N LYS A 61 12.11 9.75 0.78
CA LYS A 61 12.50 10.78 1.76
C LYS A 61 11.70 12.05 1.47
N ARG A 62 10.68 12.32 2.27
CA ARG A 62 9.94 13.60 2.27
C ARG A 62 10.06 14.22 3.65
N THR A 63 10.28 15.53 3.69
CA THR A 63 10.17 16.27 4.94
C THR A 63 8.70 16.35 5.37
N VAL A 64 8.47 16.49 6.68
CA VAL A 64 7.12 16.69 7.24
C VAL A 64 6.44 17.90 6.59
N LEU A 65 7.20 18.96 6.33
CA LEU A 65 6.71 20.17 5.68
C LEU A 65 6.22 19.91 4.24
N GLU A 66 7.00 19.15 3.45
CA GLU A 66 6.60 18.74 2.10
C GLU A 66 5.34 17.86 2.09
N LEU A 67 5.15 17.00 3.10
CA LEU A 67 3.94 16.20 3.25
C LEU A 67 2.72 17.09 3.49
N PHE A 68 2.84 18.08 4.39
CA PHE A 68 1.77 19.04 4.67
C PHE A 68 1.43 19.91 3.44
N PHE A 69 2.44 20.44 2.73
CA PHE A 69 2.20 21.24 1.53
C PHE A 69 1.56 20.44 0.40
N ASN A 70 1.92 19.17 0.22
CA ASN A 70 1.25 18.30 -0.76
C ASN A 70 -0.24 18.12 -0.44
N ARG A 71 -0.59 17.93 0.84
CA ARG A 71 -2.00 17.84 1.27
C ARG A 71 -2.75 19.16 1.07
N PHE A 72 -2.10 20.30 1.32
CA PHE A 72 -2.70 21.63 1.15
C PHE A 72 -2.93 21.98 -0.32
N THR A 73 -1.94 21.74 -1.18
CA THR A 73 -2.02 22.04 -2.63
C THR A 73 -2.97 21.09 -3.37
N GLY A 74 -3.06 19.82 -2.96
CA GLY A 74 -4.03 18.87 -3.48
C GLY A 74 -5.48 19.32 -3.29
N LYS A 75 -5.80 19.93 -2.13
CA LYS A 75 -7.13 20.51 -1.87
C LYS A 75 -7.40 21.78 -2.69
N PHE A 76 -6.39 22.62 -2.93
CA PHE A 76 -6.56 23.82 -3.75
C PHE A 76 -6.90 23.50 -5.22
N ARG A 77 -6.34 22.42 -5.78
CA ARG A 77 -6.71 21.95 -7.13
C ARG A 77 -8.17 21.49 -7.22
N SER A 78 -8.71 20.89 -6.16
CA SER A 78 -10.14 20.53 -6.09
C SER A 78 -11.06 21.75 -6.06
N LEU A 79 -10.63 22.86 -5.45
CA LEU A 79 -11.40 24.12 -5.40
C LEU A 79 -11.30 24.96 -6.68
N THR A 80 -10.35 24.66 -7.57
CA THR A 80 -10.20 25.36 -8.86
C THR A 80 -10.90 24.61 -10.00
N ASN A 81 -11.32 23.36 -9.77
CA ASN A 81 -12.08 22.55 -10.71
C ASN A 81 -13.57 22.51 -10.31
N VAL A 82 -14.13 23.69 -10.08
CA VAL A 82 -15.57 23.93 -10.09
C VAL A 82 -15.81 24.96 -11.18
N ASN A 83 -16.33 24.50 -12.32
CA ASN A 83 -16.85 25.36 -13.39
C ASN A 83 -18.11 26.09 -12.90
#